data_AF-A0A957N6F1-F1
#
_entry.id   AF-A0A957N6F1-F1
#
_cell.length_a   1.000
_cell.length_b   1.000
_cell.length_c   1.000
_cell.angle_alpha   90.00
_cell.angle_beta   90.00
_cell.angle_gamma   90.00
#
_symmetry.space_group_name_H-M   'P 1'
#
loop_
_entity.id
_entity.type
_entity.pdbx_description
1 polymer ?
#
loop_
_entity_poly.entity_id
_entity_poly.type
_entity_poly.pdbx_seq_one_letter_code
_entity_poly.pdbx_strand_id
1 'polypeptide(L)'
;MTNEAMAAPAHLATGRTRQILTAGAFFTFFVFGFVDNLKGPTLPALLRDLDFSYSRGGTMLLGAYFGFLIATLVAGVLGDRLGNKRILFAAGVLLTVGIFLFSRSSAFGMLTLAMGVTGLGLGAIEVGGNALIVELYSTRRARFLNLLAVFHGIGSLVVPLYAAQLLVRDFSWRQV
;
A
#
# COMPACT_ATOMS: atom_id res chain seq x y z
N MET A 1 20.90 0.29 -43.06
CA MET A 1 21.33 -0.43 -41.83
C MET A 1 21.56 0.66 -40.79
N THR A 2 20.79 0.89 -39.74
CA THR A 2 19.92 0.02 -38.92
C THR A 2 18.83 0.86 -38.25
N ASN A 3 17.57 0.57 -38.59
CA ASN A 3 16.45 0.36 -37.68
C ASN A 3 16.28 1.33 -36.49
N GLU A 4 15.89 2.58 -36.75
CA GLU A 4 15.08 3.38 -35.81
C GLU A 4 13.65 2.84 -35.79
N ALA A 5 13.49 1.62 -35.31
CA ALA A 5 12.21 1.10 -34.83
C ALA A 5 11.87 1.87 -33.55
N MET A 6 11.42 3.11 -33.76
CA MET A 6 10.70 3.94 -32.83
C MET A 6 9.52 3.09 -32.35
N ALA A 7 9.70 2.43 -31.20
CA ALA A 7 8.67 1.65 -30.55
C ALA A 7 7.46 2.57 -30.35
N ALA A 8 6.43 2.35 -31.16
CA ALA A 8 5.19 3.08 -31.10
C ALA A 8 4.66 3.04 -29.65
N PRO A 9 4.30 4.17 -29.02
CA PRO A 9 3.71 4.13 -27.70
C PRO A 9 2.39 3.36 -27.79
N ALA A 10 2.37 2.20 -27.13
CA ALA A 10 1.23 1.31 -27.10
C ALA A 10 -0.01 2.06 -26.60
N HIS A 11 -1.04 2.08 -27.45
CA HIS A 11 -2.45 2.33 -27.15
C HIS A 11 -2.77 3.46 -26.14
N LEU A 12 -3.17 4.61 -26.65
CA LEU A 12 -3.92 5.61 -25.89
C LEU A 12 -5.18 4.93 -25.33
N ALA A 13 -5.16 4.56 -24.05
CA ALA A 13 -6.35 4.15 -23.32
C ALA A 13 -7.46 5.18 -23.62
N THR A 14 -8.63 4.72 -24.05
CA THR A 14 -9.80 5.59 -24.27
C THR A 14 -10.03 6.46 -23.03
N GLY A 15 -10.59 7.66 -23.20
CA GLY A 15 -10.77 8.61 -22.09
C GLY A 15 -11.39 7.98 -20.83
N ARG A 16 -12.32 7.03 -21.03
CA ARG A 16 -12.95 6.23 -19.99
C ARG A 16 -11.97 5.30 -19.26
N THR A 17 -11.13 4.54 -19.98
CA THR A 17 -10.13 3.64 -19.37
C THR A 17 -9.10 4.43 -18.55
N ARG A 18 -8.65 5.59 -19.05
CA ARG A 18 -7.74 6.47 -18.29
C ARG A 18 -8.38 6.97 -16.99
N GLN A 19 -9.65 7.36 -17.02
CA GLN A 19 -10.38 7.78 -15.82
C GLN A 19 -10.49 6.64 -14.80
N ILE A 20 -10.83 5.43 -15.24
CA ILE A 20 -10.93 4.25 -14.36
C ILE A 20 -9.59 3.94 -13.68
N LEU A 21 -8.49 3.94 -14.45
CA LEU A 21 -7.16 3.70 -13.90
C LEU A 21 -6.73 4.78 -12.90
N THR A 22 -7.08 6.04 -13.16
CA THR A 22 -6.78 7.15 -12.27
C THR A 22 -7.59 7.07 -10.97
N ALA A 23 -8.89 6.77 -11.07
CA ALA A 23 -9.74 6.54 -9.91
C ALA A 23 -9.25 5.34 -9.09
N GLY A 24 -8.83 4.26 -9.75
CA GLY A 24 -8.19 3.12 -9.12
C GLY A 24 -6.92 3.50 -8.36
N ALA A 25 -6.01 4.27 -8.98
CA ALA A 25 -4.79 4.74 -8.33
C ALA A 25 -5.08 5.60 -7.08
N PHE A 26 -6.05 6.52 -7.17
CA PHE A 26 -6.49 7.32 -6.02
C PHE A 26 -7.06 6.47 -4.89
N PHE A 27 -7.90 5.49 -5.23
CA PHE A 27 -8.43 4.55 -4.25
C PHE A 27 -7.32 3.75 -3.56
N THR A 28 -6.36 3.23 -4.33
CA THR A 28 -5.24 2.48 -3.77
C THR A 28 -4.36 3.34 -2.86
N PHE A 29 -4.15 4.62 -3.18
CA PHE A 29 -3.41 5.55 -2.30
C PHE A 29 -4.19 5.92 -1.04
N PHE A 30 -5.51 6.05 -1.12
CA PHE A 30 -6.35 6.16 0.06
C PHE A 30 -6.20 4.94 0.98
N VAL A 31 -6.27 3.74 0.42
CA VAL A 31 -6.06 2.48 1.16
C VAL A 31 -4.64 2.42 1.73
N PHE A 32 -3.63 2.87 0.99
CA PHE A 32 -2.24 2.95 1.47
C PHE A 32 -2.15 3.82 2.73
N GLY A 33 -2.68 5.04 2.68
CA GLY A 33 -2.64 5.96 3.83
C GLY A 33 -3.41 5.42 5.02
N PHE A 34 -4.57 4.80 4.76
CA PHE A 34 -5.38 4.15 5.79
C PHE A 34 -4.60 3.01 6.49
N VAL A 35 -4.10 2.03 5.73
CA VAL A 35 -3.46 0.84 6.32
C VAL A 35 -2.11 1.18 6.96
N ASP A 36 -1.34 2.10 6.38
CA ASP A 36 -0.05 2.48 6.97
C ASP A 36 -0.24 3.16 8.33
N ASN A 37 -1.23 4.04 8.45
CA ASN A 37 -1.49 4.79 9.68
C ASN A 37 -2.32 4.00 10.70
N LEU A 38 -3.01 2.94 10.30
CA LEU A 38 -3.75 2.05 11.20
C LEU A 38 -2.85 1.44 12.29
N LYS A 39 -1.57 1.25 12.00
CA LYS A 39 -0.58 0.71 12.95
C LYS A 39 -0.50 1.56 14.22
N GLY A 40 -0.69 2.88 14.11
CA GLY A 40 -0.60 3.81 15.25
C GLY A 40 -1.57 3.49 16.40
N PRO A 41 -2.90 3.51 16.18
CA PRO A 41 -3.87 3.18 17.22
C PRO A 41 -3.93 1.67 17.56
N THR A 42 -3.67 0.80 16.59
CA THR A 42 -3.82 -0.65 16.75
C THR A 42 -2.65 -1.29 17.50
N LEU A 43 -1.41 -0.79 17.33
CA LEU A 43 -0.23 -1.39 17.95
C LEU A 43 -0.29 -1.40 19.50
N PRO A 44 -0.64 -0.30 20.20
CA PRO A 44 -0.76 -0.34 21.66
C PRO A 44 -1.87 -1.26 22.17
N ALA A 45 -2.93 -1.47 21.39
CA ALA A 45 -4.01 -2.41 21.73
C ALA A 45 -3.53 -3.86 21.58
N LEU A 46 -2.84 -4.18 20.48
CA LEU A 46 -2.23 -5.49 20.24
C LEU A 46 -1.20 -5.85 21.32
N LEU A 47 -0.31 -4.92 21.68
CA LEU A 47 0.73 -5.17 22.66
C LEU A 47 0.15 -5.47 24.05
N ARG A 48 -0.94 -4.80 24.42
CA ARG A 48 -1.66 -5.07 25.67
C ARG A 48 -2.38 -6.42 25.66
N ASP A 49 -3.04 -6.75 24.56
CA ASP A 49 -3.81 -8.00 24.43
C ASP A 49 -2.92 -9.26 24.44
N LEU A 50 -1.73 -9.18 23.84
CA LEU A 50 -0.78 -10.29 23.74
C LEU A 50 0.33 -10.26 24.79
N ASP A 51 0.29 -9.31 25.74
CA ASP A 51 1.32 -9.07 26.76
C ASP A 51 2.75 -8.97 26.17
N PHE A 52 2.87 -8.19 25.09
CA PHE A 52 4.14 -7.97 24.40
C PHE A 52 4.79 -6.64 24.80
N SER A 53 6.12 -6.66 24.92
CA SER A 53 6.89 -5.45 25.16
C SER A 53 6.90 -4.51 23.95
N TYR A 54 7.07 -3.21 24.21
CA TYR A 54 7.26 -2.21 23.14
C TYR A 54 8.43 -2.52 22.21
N SER A 55 9.49 -3.17 22.71
CA SER A 55 10.61 -3.63 21.88
C SER A 55 10.16 -4.61 20.80
N ARG A 56 9.27 -5.56 21.14
CA ARG A 56 8.67 -6.48 20.15
C ARG A 56 7.81 -5.72 19.15
N GLY A 57 7.02 -4.75 19.60
CA GLY A 57 6.25 -3.87 18.71
C GLY A 57 7.14 -3.13 17.70
N GLY A 58 8.27 -2.59 18.17
CA GLY A 58 9.27 -1.96 17.31
C GLY A 58 9.85 -2.92 16.27
N THR A 59 10.14 -4.16 16.64
CA THR A 59 10.60 -5.20 15.69
C THR A 59 9.55 -5.53 14.64
N MET A 60 8.25 -5.58 15.00
CA MET A 60 7.17 -5.79 14.03
C MET A 60 7.10 -4.65 13.01
N LEU A 61 7.18 -3.40 13.48
CA LEU A 61 7.20 -2.22 12.61
C LEU A 61 8.43 -2.23 11.69
N LEU A 62 9.60 -2.60 12.22
CA LEU A 62 10.79 -2.77 11.41
C LEU A 62 10.58 -3.82 10.32
N GLY A 63 9.94 -4.95 10.64
CA GLY A 63 9.54 -5.96 9.66
C GLY A 63 8.64 -5.39 8.56
N ALA A 64 7.67 -4.55 8.91
CA ALA A 64 6.80 -3.87 7.94
C ALA A 64 7.62 -2.98 6.98
N TYR A 65 8.47 -2.11 7.51
CA TYR A 65 9.27 -1.20 6.68
C TYR A 65 10.39 -1.92 5.91
N PHE A 66 10.88 -3.05 6.41
CA PHE A 66 11.81 -3.90 5.66
C PHE A 66 11.12 -4.55 4.46
N GLY A 67 9.90 -5.07 4.65
CA GLY A 67 9.07 -5.55 3.54
C GLY A 67 8.77 -4.43 2.53
N PHE A 68 8.45 -3.24 3.01
CA PHE A 68 8.25 -2.05 2.18
C PHE A 68 9.48 -1.73 1.32
N LEU A 69 10.67 -1.69 1.94
CA LEU A 69 11.95 -1.46 1.25
C LEU A 69 12.21 -2.50 0.16
N ILE A 70 11.98 -3.79 0.45
CA ILE A 70 12.15 -4.85 -0.56
C ILE A 70 11.20 -4.61 -1.72
N ALA A 71 9.93 -4.30 -1.44
CA ALA A 71 8.95 -4.05 -2.49
C ALA A 71 9.31 -2.83 -3.33
N THR A 72 9.77 -1.73 -2.75
CA THR A 72 10.11 -0.54 -3.53
C THR A 72 11.30 -0.80 -4.46
N LEU A 73 12.33 -1.52 -3.99
CA LEU A 73 13.48 -1.92 -4.81
C LEU A 73 13.09 -2.87 -5.95
N VAL A 74 12.23 -3.86 -5.65
CA VAL A 74 11.83 -4.89 -6.62
C VAL A 74 10.78 -4.36 -7.60
N ALA A 75 9.80 -3.59 -7.12
CA ALA A 75 8.70 -3.08 -7.93
C ALA A 75 9.16 -2.10 -9.01
N GLY A 76 10.27 -1.38 -8.82
CA GLY A 76 10.87 -0.57 -9.88
C GLY A 76 11.30 -1.42 -11.08
N VAL A 77 12.06 -2.49 -10.82
CA VAL A 77 12.54 -3.41 -11.88
C VAL A 77 11.40 -4.21 -12.51
N LEU A 78 10.44 -4.67 -11.69
CA LEU A 78 9.27 -5.39 -12.17
C LEU A 78 8.32 -4.47 -12.95
N GLY A 79 8.28 -3.17 -12.62
CA GLY A 79 7.49 -2.13 -13.29
C GLY A 79 7.74 -2.11 -14.78
N ASP A 80 9.02 -2.04 -15.13
CA ASP A 80 9.47 -1.97 -16.50
C ASP A 80 9.19 -3.24 -17.31
N ARG A 81 9.05 -4.40 -16.64
CA ARG A 81 8.87 -5.71 -17.30
C ARG A 81 7.43 -6.22 -17.34
N LEU A 82 6.67 -6.05 -16.25
CA LEU A 82 5.33 -6.63 -16.06
C LEU A 82 4.21 -5.59 -16.25
N GLY A 83 4.54 -4.31 -16.20
CA GLY A 83 3.59 -3.20 -16.30
C GLY A 83 2.91 -2.87 -14.97
N ASN A 84 2.64 -1.58 -14.78
CA ASN A 84 2.16 -1.00 -13.52
C ASN A 84 0.82 -1.59 -13.03
N LYS A 85 -0.09 -1.95 -13.94
CA LYS A 85 -1.40 -2.53 -13.60
C LYS A 85 -1.28 -3.87 -12.87
N ARG A 86 -0.36 -4.74 -13.30
CA ARG A 86 -0.17 -6.07 -12.71
C ARG A 86 0.46 -5.97 -11.32
N ILE A 87 1.37 -5.02 -11.16
CA ILE A 87 2.00 -4.73 -9.86
C ILE A 87 0.97 -4.24 -8.86
N LEU A 88 0.12 -3.29 -9.24
CA LEU A 88 -0.94 -2.80 -8.35
C LEU A 88 -1.92 -3.91 -7.94
N PHE A 89 -2.25 -4.82 -8.86
CA PHE A 89 -3.09 -5.98 -8.53
C PHE A 89 -2.40 -6.93 -7.55
N ALA A 90 -1.14 -7.30 -7.83
CA ALA A 90 -0.35 -8.15 -6.93
C ALA A 90 -0.17 -7.50 -5.54
N ALA A 91 0.01 -6.19 -5.50
CA ALA A 91 0.12 -5.42 -4.28
C ALA A 91 -1.16 -5.48 -3.44
N GLY A 92 -2.33 -5.36 -4.08
CA GLY A 92 -3.63 -5.53 -3.42
C GLY A 92 -3.83 -6.94 -2.84
N VAL A 93 -3.39 -7.97 -3.55
CA VAL A 93 -3.41 -9.36 -3.06
C VAL A 93 -2.50 -9.52 -1.84
N LEU A 94 -1.24 -9.05 -1.93
CA LEU A 94 -0.30 -9.09 -0.81
C LEU A 94 -0.85 -8.35 0.41
N LEU A 95 -1.46 -7.18 0.19
CA LEU A 95 -2.06 -6.39 1.26
C LEU A 95 -3.20 -7.14 1.95
N THR A 96 -4.08 -7.77 1.17
CA THR A 96 -5.20 -8.56 1.68
C THR A 96 -4.71 -9.75 2.49
N VAL A 97 -3.70 -10.47 1.98
CA VAL A 97 -3.09 -11.62 2.67
C VAL A 97 -2.43 -11.19 3.97
N GLY A 98 -1.65 -10.09 3.94
CA GLY A 98 -0.98 -9.56 5.13
C GLY A 98 -1.97 -9.16 6.23
N ILE A 99 -3.03 -8.42 5.87
CA ILE A 99 -4.08 -8.02 6.82
C ILE A 99 -4.82 -9.23 7.38
N PHE A 100 -5.19 -10.19 6.52
CA PHE A 100 -5.85 -11.42 6.95
C PHE A 100 -4.99 -12.22 7.93
N LEU A 101 -3.69 -12.35 7.63
CA LEU A 101 -2.74 -13.04 8.50
C LEU A 101 -2.56 -12.31 9.83
N PHE A 102 -2.50 -10.98 9.80
CA PHE A 102 -2.39 -10.14 10.99
C PHE A 102 -3.60 -10.30 11.91
N SER A 103 -4.82 -10.27 11.35
CA SER A 103 -6.08 -10.44 12.09
C SER A 103 -6.19 -11.80 12.80
N ARG A 104 -5.69 -12.87 12.16
CA ARG A 104 -5.83 -14.25 12.66
C ARG A 104 -4.70 -14.72 13.59
N SER A 105 -3.57 -14.03 13.61
CA SER A 105 -2.37 -14.53 14.27
C SER A 105 -2.20 -14.01 15.69
N SER A 106 -1.65 -14.83 16.59
CA SER A 106 -1.26 -14.42 17.96
C SER A 106 0.23 -14.60 18.23
N ALA A 107 0.93 -15.32 17.33
CA ALA A 107 2.35 -15.59 17.47
C ALA A 107 3.17 -14.40 16.98
N PHE A 108 4.15 -13.97 17.79
CA PHE A 108 5.03 -12.83 17.49
C PHE A 108 5.68 -12.92 16.09
N GLY A 109 6.22 -14.09 15.73
CA GLY A 109 6.87 -14.29 14.43
C GLY A 109 5.88 -14.17 13.27
N MET A 110 4.66 -14.68 13.43
CA MET A 110 3.62 -14.62 12.40
C MET A 110 3.07 -13.21 12.23
N LEU A 111 2.94 -12.45 13.31
CA LEU A 111 2.55 -11.03 13.26
C LEU A 111 3.62 -10.17 12.59
N THR A 112 4.90 -10.43 12.89
CA THR A 112 6.03 -9.77 12.23
C THR A 112 6.05 -10.08 10.73
N LEU A 113 5.84 -11.35 10.36
CA LEU A 113 5.74 -11.78 8.96
C LEU A 113 4.53 -11.12 8.27
N ALA A 114 3.37 -11.12 8.90
CA ALA A 114 2.16 -10.48 8.38
C ALA A 114 2.39 -8.98 8.13
N MET A 115 3.01 -8.28 9.09
CA MET A 115 3.41 -6.87 8.92
C MET A 115 4.38 -6.68 7.77
N GLY A 116 5.36 -7.56 7.59
CA GLY A 116 6.27 -7.55 6.45
C GLY A 116 5.56 -7.75 5.11
N VAL A 117 4.61 -8.68 5.03
CA VAL A 117 3.79 -8.93 3.83
C VAL A 117 2.90 -7.73 3.51
N THR A 118 2.27 -7.13 4.53
CA THR A 118 1.55 -5.86 4.39
C THR A 118 2.48 -4.77 3.86
N GLY A 119 3.69 -4.66 4.41
CA GLY A 119 4.72 -3.72 3.96
C GLY A 119 5.08 -3.90 2.48
N LEU A 120 5.27 -5.15 2.03
CA LEU A 120 5.50 -5.46 0.62
C LEU A 120 4.36 -4.95 -0.27
N GLY A 121 3.11 -5.17 0.14
CA GLY A 121 1.94 -4.64 -0.56
C GLY A 121 1.94 -3.12 -0.64
N LEU A 122 2.18 -2.44 0.49
CA LEU A 122 2.20 -0.97 0.55
C LEU A 122 3.32 -0.37 -0.33
N GLY A 123 4.53 -0.94 -0.31
CA GLY A 123 5.65 -0.45 -1.14
C GLY A 123 5.40 -0.64 -2.63
N ALA A 124 4.79 -1.77 -3.01
CA ALA A 124 4.41 -2.01 -4.40
C ALA A 124 3.29 -1.08 -4.88
N ILE A 125 2.35 -0.71 -4.00
CA ILE A 125 1.34 0.32 -4.26
C ILE A 125 2.00 1.67 -4.52
N GLU A 126 2.94 2.07 -3.67
CA GLU A 126 3.62 3.36 -3.78
C GLU A 126 4.34 3.48 -5.13
N VAL A 127 5.21 2.52 -5.47
CA VAL A 127 5.96 2.57 -6.73
C VAL A 127 5.04 2.42 -7.94
N GLY A 128 4.17 1.39 -7.93
CA GLY A 128 3.30 1.10 -9.07
C GLY A 128 2.27 2.19 -9.34
N GLY A 129 1.72 2.82 -8.30
CA GLY A 129 0.72 3.87 -8.45
C GLY A 129 1.33 5.20 -8.90
N ASN A 130 2.50 5.57 -8.37
CA ASN A 130 3.25 6.73 -8.88
C ASN A 130 3.65 6.53 -10.34
N ALA A 131 4.19 5.36 -10.69
CA ALA A 131 4.57 5.03 -12.07
C ALA A 131 3.36 5.06 -13.03
N LEU A 132 2.21 4.50 -12.61
CA LEU A 132 0.97 4.53 -13.41
C LEU A 132 0.52 5.97 -13.71
N ILE A 133 0.57 6.87 -12.73
CA ILE A 133 0.18 8.28 -12.96
C ILE A 133 1.14 8.99 -13.91
N VAL A 134 2.44 8.75 -13.77
CA VAL A 134 3.45 9.32 -14.70
C VAL A 134 3.23 8.81 -16.12
N GLU A 135 2.91 7.54 -16.30
CA GLU A 135 2.58 6.92 -17.59
C GLU A 135 1.29 7.51 -18.19
N LEU A 136 0.25 7.70 -17.38
CA LEU A 136 -1.05 8.21 -17.85
C LEU A 136 -1.06 9.71 -18.14
N TYR A 137 -0.17 10.51 -17.53
CA TYR A 137 -0.21 11.98 -17.62
C TYR A 137 1.16 12.61 -17.89
N SER A 138 1.57 12.74 -19.15
CA SER A 138 2.85 13.38 -19.51
C SER A 138 2.96 14.85 -19.09
N THR A 139 1.99 15.70 -19.43
CA THR A 139 2.05 17.15 -19.17
C THR A 139 1.57 17.55 -17.78
N ARG A 140 0.70 16.75 -17.16
CA ARG A 140 0.04 17.08 -15.87
C ARG A 140 0.45 16.16 -14.71
N ARG A 141 1.52 15.34 -14.87
CA ARG A 141 1.98 14.37 -13.85
C ARG A 141 2.08 14.98 -12.44
N ALA A 142 2.71 16.14 -12.30
CA ALA A 142 2.92 16.76 -10.98
C ALA A 142 1.60 17.02 -10.25
N ARG A 143 0.56 17.49 -10.97
CA ARG A 143 -0.78 17.68 -10.39
C ARG A 143 -1.37 16.36 -9.90
N PHE A 144 -1.33 15.31 -10.72
CA PHE A 144 -1.93 14.02 -10.36
C PHE A 144 -1.15 13.28 -9.27
N LEU A 145 0.18 13.41 -9.23
CA LEU A 145 1.02 12.91 -8.14
C LEU A 145 0.71 13.63 -6.82
N ASN A 146 0.54 14.95 -6.85
CA ASN A 146 0.08 15.69 -5.67
C ASN A 146 -1.33 15.26 -5.24
N LEU A 147 -2.24 14.99 -6.17
CA LEU A 147 -3.55 14.43 -5.84
C LEU A 147 -3.43 13.04 -5.19
N LEU A 148 -2.54 12.16 -5.66
CA LEU A 148 -2.30 10.87 -4.98
C LEU A 148 -1.88 11.09 -3.53
N ALA A 149 -0.95 12.01 -3.28
CA ALA A 149 -0.52 12.36 -1.92
C ALA A 149 -1.67 12.91 -1.06
N VAL A 150 -2.58 13.69 -1.65
CA VAL A 150 -3.80 14.14 -0.98
C VAL A 150 -4.70 12.96 -0.60
N PHE A 151 -4.95 12.01 -1.50
CA PHE A 151 -5.76 10.82 -1.19
C PHE A 151 -5.13 9.95 -0.10
N HIS A 152 -3.80 9.79 -0.12
CA HIS A 152 -3.06 9.16 0.97
C HIS A 152 -3.28 9.91 2.29
N GLY A 153 -3.09 11.24 2.30
CA GLY A 153 -3.31 12.07 3.49
C GLY A 153 -4.74 11.99 4.03
N ILE A 154 -5.75 11.90 3.15
CA ILE A 154 -7.14 11.68 3.55
C ILE A 154 -7.27 10.32 4.25
N GLY A 155 -6.73 9.23 3.69
CA GLY A 155 -6.72 7.92 4.32
C GLY A 155 -6.06 7.92 5.70
N SER A 156 -4.91 8.58 5.81
CA SER A 156 -4.17 8.76 7.07
C SER A 156 -4.94 9.56 8.11
N LEU A 157 -5.75 10.54 7.69
CA LEU A 157 -6.56 11.35 8.60
C LEU A 157 -7.82 10.61 9.07
N VAL A 158 -8.44 9.81 8.20
CA VAL A 158 -9.67 9.08 8.54
C VAL A 158 -9.40 7.91 9.49
N VAL A 159 -8.26 7.22 9.35
CA VAL A 159 -8.02 5.96 10.06
C VAL A 159 -7.98 6.07 11.59
N PRO A 160 -7.39 7.10 12.24
CA PRO A 160 -7.37 7.17 13.69
C PRO A 160 -8.77 7.36 14.26
N LEU A 161 -9.64 8.13 13.58
CA LEU A 161 -11.04 8.31 13.97
C LEU A 161 -11.81 6.99 13.82
N TYR A 162 -11.62 6.28 12.70
CA TYR A 162 -12.22 4.97 12.47
C TYR A 162 -11.79 3.95 13.53
N ALA A 163 -10.47 3.85 13.78
CA ALA A 163 -9.92 2.93 14.76
C ALA A 163 -10.39 3.26 16.18
N ALA A 164 -10.41 4.55 16.56
CA ALA A 164 -10.92 4.98 17.85
C ALA A 164 -12.39 4.60 18.04
N GLN A 165 -13.25 4.79 17.02
CA GLN A 165 -14.66 4.41 17.11
C GLN A 165 -14.89 2.91 17.30
N LEU A 166 -14.09 2.06 16.65
CA LEU A 166 -14.18 0.62 16.82
C LEU A 166 -13.65 0.17 18.17
N LEU A 167 -12.49 0.67 18.59
CA LEU A 167 -11.88 0.31 19.88
C LEU A 167 -12.74 0.76 21.08
N VAL A 168 -13.46 1.89 20.98
CA VAL A 168 -14.40 2.35 22.01
C VAL A 168 -15.67 1.47 22.08
N ARG A 169 -16.01 0.77 21.01
CA ARG A 169 -17.15 -0.17 20.96
C ARG A 169 -16.75 -1.61 21.32
N ASP A 170 -15.63 -1.77 22.03
CA ASP A 170 -15.07 -3.06 22.47
C ASP A 170 -14.74 -4.03 21.32
N PHE A 171 -14.56 -3.54 20.09
CA PHE A 171 -14.01 -4.38 19.02
C PHE A 171 -12.55 -4.71 19.31
N SER A 172 -12.17 -5.97 19.08
CA SER A 172 -10.79 -6.39 19.19
C SER A 172 -9.94 -5.70 18.13
N TRP A 173 -8.68 -5.41 18.44
CA TRP A 173 -7.68 -4.89 17.50
C TRP A 173 -7.55 -5.74 16.22
N ARG A 174 -7.96 -7.00 16.26
CA ARG A 174 -8.00 -7.93 15.13
C ARG A 174 -9.04 -7.57 14.07
N GLN A 175 -10.08 -6.83 14.46
CA GLN A 175 -11.24 -6.49 13.63
C GLN A 175 -11.19 -5.05 13.11
N VAL A 176 -10.22 -4.27 13.57
CA VAL A 176 -9.98 -2.87 13.18
C VAL A 176 -9.09 -2.83 11.95
#